data_AF-A0A7V4IWI2-F1
#
_entry.id   AF-A0A7V4IWI2-F1
#
_cell.length_a   1.000
_cell.length_b   1.000
_cell.length_c   1.000
_cell.angle_alpha   90.00
_cell.angle_beta   90.00
_cell.angle_gamma   90.00
#
_symmetry.space_group_name_H-M   'P 1'
#
loop_
_entity.id
_entity.type
_entity.pdbx_description
1 polymer ?
#
loop_
_entity_poly.entity_id
_entity_poly.type
_entity_poly.pdbx_seq_one_letter_code
_entity_poly.pdbx_strand_id
1 'polypeptide(L)'
;MPADRYSTLRQRLRREADAFEFGALKEGVSTLQEEPTSRGPQDAPDRAEPEPAPVPVELLPVYTEPKGGPEHASEENGVVAALDPPDEDDTPKVRAAIGAMVERMLLVAAQFEAALRDRSAVLAGRKLAQLNEALELLRSADADAALARRLELHGAPPEGQGWPAPVWSVAELAASPLSGLLPQDADESFARAVVYAAWGVELE
;
A
#
# COMPACT_ATOMS: atom_id res chain seq x y z
N MET A 1 19.85 23.45 10.55
CA MET A 1 19.44 23.47 9.13
C MET A 1 19.57 22.05 8.57
N PRO A 2 18.50 21.21 8.53
CA PRO A 2 18.59 19.79 8.17
C PRO A 2 18.01 19.47 6.78
N ALA A 3 18.33 20.27 5.75
CA ALA A 3 17.87 20.04 4.38
C ALA A 3 18.73 19.03 3.58
N ASP A 4 19.84 18.55 4.16
CA ASP A 4 20.88 17.82 3.41
C ASP A 4 20.72 16.30 3.33
N ARG A 5 19.83 15.67 4.12
CA ARG A 5 19.69 14.20 4.15
C ARG A 5 18.68 13.66 3.13
N TYR A 6 17.59 14.40 2.91
CA TYR A 6 16.63 14.09 1.83
C TYR A 6 17.18 14.45 0.45
N SER A 7 18.11 15.40 0.37
CA SER A 7 18.82 15.72 -0.86
C SER A 7 19.81 14.62 -1.24
N THR A 8 20.42 13.92 -0.29
CA THR A 8 21.37 12.82 -0.57
C THR A 8 20.68 11.57 -1.11
N LEU A 9 19.52 11.19 -0.56
CA LEU A 9 18.74 10.08 -1.09
C LEU A 9 18.17 10.41 -2.49
N ARG A 10 17.62 11.61 -2.67
CA ARG A 10 17.17 12.08 -4.00
C ARG A 10 18.32 12.23 -4.99
N GLN A 11 19.50 12.71 -4.59
CA GLN A 11 20.68 12.81 -5.46
C GLN A 11 21.22 11.44 -5.86
N ARG A 12 21.16 10.45 -4.96
CA ARG A 12 21.58 9.08 -5.26
C ARG A 12 20.64 8.44 -6.29
N LEU A 13 19.33 8.57 -6.09
CA LEU A 13 18.32 8.08 -7.03
C LEU A 13 18.41 8.79 -8.40
N ARG A 14 18.76 10.08 -8.44
CA ARG A 14 18.94 10.84 -9.70
C ARG A 14 20.23 10.48 -10.44
N ARG A 15 21.36 10.30 -9.72
CA ARG A 15 22.64 9.87 -10.32
C ARG A 15 22.58 8.45 -10.89
N GLU A 16 21.78 7.57 -10.29
CA GLU A 16 21.58 6.21 -10.81
C GLU A 16 20.64 6.20 -12.03
N ALA A 17 19.72 7.17 -12.16
CA ALA A 17 18.88 7.37 -13.35
C ALA A 17 19.65 7.98 -14.54
N ASP A 18 20.50 8.98 -14.30
CA ASP A 18 21.30 9.63 -15.36
C ASP A 18 22.41 8.71 -15.90
N ALA A 19 22.82 7.69 -15.15
CA ALA A 19 23.75 6.65 -15.62
C ALA A 19 23.12 5.63 -16.60
N PHE A 20 21.79 5.68 -16.79
CA PHE A 20 21.05 4.76 -17.64
C PHE A 20 20.74 5.32 -19.05
N GLU A 21 21.02 6.61 -19.31
CA GLU A 21 20.76 7.26 -20.60
C GLU A 21 22.02 7.44 -21.47
N PHE A 22 22.73 6.38 -21.87
CA PHE A 22 23.69 6.52 -23.00
C PHE A 22 23.89 5.27 -23.88
N GLY A 23 22.95 4.31 -23.85
CA GLY A 23 23.03 3.10 -24.67
C GLY A 23 21.98 2.95 -25.78
N ALA A 24 20.75 3.43 -25.58
CA ALA A 24 19.62 2.97 -26.38
C ALA A 24 19.02 4.00 -27.36
N LEU A 25 19.57 5.22 -27.44
CA LEU A 25 19.00 6.30 -28.27
C LEU A 25 19.70 6.49 -29.63
N LYS A 26 20.14 5.40 -30.30
CA LYS A 26 20.77 5.53 -31.62
C LYS A 26 20.44 4.50 -32.72
N GLU A 27 19.66 3.45 -32.51
CA GLU A 27 19.33 2.53 -33.61
C GLU A 27 17.88 2.04 -33.62
N GLY A 28 17.17 2.26 -34.74
CA GLY A 28 15.95 1.55 -35.15
C GLY A 28 14.63 2.34 -35.01
N VAL A 29 14.30 3.31 -35.88
CA VAL A 29 13.44 3.12 -37.08
C VAL A 29 12.06 2.53 -36.73
N SER A 30 11.04 3.36 -36.51
CA SER A 30 10.02 3.79 -37.49
C SER A 30 9.25 2.64 -38.21
N THR A 31 7.93 2.55 -37.96
CA THR A 31 6.79 2.46 -38.92
C THR A 31 5.62 1.57 -38.46
N LEU A 32 4.43 1.91 -38.98
CA LEU A 32 3.08 1.29 -38.93
C LEU A 32 2.12 1.91 -37.90
N GLN A 33 1.31 2.93 -38.23
CA GLN A 33 0.28 3.10 -39.28
C GLN A 33 -1.03 2.34 -38.96
N GLU A 34 -2.00 3.12 -38.48
CA GLU A 34 -3.41 2.78 -38.25
C GLU A 34 -4.15 2.51 -39.57
N GLU A 35 -5.15 1.63 -39.55
CA GLU A 35 -6.44 1.91 -40.21
C GLU A 35 -7.62 1.15 -39.53
N PRO A 36 -8.85 1.70 -39.63
CA PRO A 36 -10.04 1.22 -38.92
C PRO A 36 -10.95 0.35 -39.82
N THR A 37 -11.75 -0.54 -39.22
CA THR A 37 -12.89 -1.16 -39.92
C THR A 37 -14.16 -1.19 -39.07
N SER A 38 -15.16 -0.43 -39.56
CA SER A 38 -16.59 -0.47 -39.22
C SER A 38 -17.33 -1.65 -39.87
N ARG A 39 -18.34 -2.20 -39.15
CA ARG A 39 -19.61 -2.86 -39.55
C ARG A 39 -19.94 -3.93 -38.51
N GLY A 40 -21.14 -4.10 -37.95
CA GLY A 40 -22.49 -3.55 -38.10
C GLY A 40 -23.39 -4.27 -37.05
N PRO A 41 -24.66 -3.88 -36.90
CA PRO A 41 -25.52 -4.32 -35.80
C PRO A 41 -26.16 -5.69 -36.07
N GLN A 42 -26.32 -6.52 -35.04
CA GLN A 42 -27.12 -7.75 -35.10
C GLN A 42 -28.19 -7.76 -34.00
N ASP A 43 -29.43 -7.85 -34.47
CA ASP A 43 -30.69 -7.97 -33.75
C ASP A 43 -30.76 -9.16 -32.79
N ALA A 44 -31.57 -8.98 -31.75
CA ALA A 44 -31.95 -9.94 -30.72
C ALA A 44 -32.76 -11.14 -31.27
N PRO A 45 -32.96 -12.18 -30.43
CA PRO A 45 -34.32 -12.30 -29.90
C PRO A 45 -34.37 -12.51 -28.38
N ASP A 46 -35.15 -11.62 -27.78
CA ASP A 46 -36.14 -11.82 -26.72
C ASP A 46 -36.20 -13.24 -26.10
N ARG A 47 -35.51 -13.42 -24.97
CA ARG A 47 -35.75 -14.51 -24.04
C ARG A 47 -36.16 -13.90 -22.72
N ALA A 48 -37.47 -13.82 -22.51
CA ALA A 48 -38.07 -13.53 -21.23
C ALA A 48 -37.61 -14.58 -20.20
N GLU A 49 -36.66 -14.20 -19.36
CA GLU A 49 -36.37 -14.92 -18.13
C GLU A 49 -37.50 -14.66 -17.12
N PRO A 50 -38.05 -15.69 -16.46
CA PRO A 50 -39.05 -15.49 -15.43
C PRO A 50 -38.44 -14.78 -14.22
N GLU A 51 -39.11 -13.70 -13.78
CA GLU A 51 -38.85 -12.99 -12.51
C GLU A 51 -38.64 -14.00 -11.36
N PRO A 52 -37.52 -13.95 -10.63
CA PRO A 52 -37.40 -14.71 -9.40
C PRO A 52 -38.39 -14.14 -8.36
N ALA A 53 -39.20 -15.02 -7.80
CA ALA A 53 -40.17 -14.68 -6.75
C ALA A 53 -39.49 -13.93 -5.58
N PRO A 54 -40.17 -12.94 -4.96
CA PRO A 54 -39.62 -12.22 -3.84
C PRO A 54 -39.36 -13.17 -2.66
N VAL A 55 -38.09 -13.28 -2.29
CA VAL A 55 -37.65 -13.97 -1.07
C VAL A 55 -38.27 -13.24 0.13
N PRO A 56 -38.85 -13.94 1.11
CA PRO A 56 -39.32 -13.29 2.34
C PRO A 56 -38.13 -12.61 3.03
N VAL A 57 -38.18 -11.29 3.13
CA VAL A 57 -37.25 -10.51 3.94
C VAL A 57 -37.60 -10.80 5.39
N GLU A 58 -36.79 -11.64 6.06
CA GLU A 58 -36.77 -11.64 7.52
C GLU A 58 -36.30 -10.25 7.97
N LEU A 59 -37.26 -9.45 8.44
CA LEU A 59 -37.00 -8.19 9.10
C LEU A 59 -36.11 -8.47 10.32
N LEU A 60 -34.83 -8.10 10.22
CA LEU A 60 -33.97 -8.02 11.39
C LEU A 60 -34.68 -7.18 12.46
N PRO A 61 -34.59 -7.58 13.75
CA PRO A 61 -35.22 -6.82 14.82
C PRO A 61 -34.68 -5.39 14.81
N VAL A 62 -35.60 -4.44 14.73
CA VAL A 62 -35.36 -3.02 14.94
C VAL A 62 -34.62 -2.86 16.27
N TYR A 63 -33.37 -2.42 16.20
CA TYR A 63 -32.62 -2.03 17.39
C TYR A 63 -33.32 -0.81 18.00
N THR A 64 -34.06 -1.04 19.07
CA THR A 64 -34.52 0.03 19.96
C THR A 64 -33.31 0.59 20.69
N GLU A 65 -32.97 1.85 20.41
CA GLU A 65 -31.99 2.60 21.21
C GLU A 65 -32.43 2.62 22.68
N PRO A 66 -31.63 2.10 23.64
CA PRO A 66 -31.90 2.34 25.04
C PRO A 66 -31.48 3.77 25.37
N LYS A 67 -32.48 4.64 25.46
CA LYS A 67 -32.37 5.98 26.03
C LYS A 67 -32.12 5.86 27.53
N GLY A 68 -30.86 6.00 27.96
CA GLY A 68 -30.52 6.05 29.38
C GLY A 68 -29.02 6.07 29.63
N GLY A 69 -28.47 7.27 29.91
CA GLY A 69 -27.16 7.41 30.54
C GLY A 69 -27.12 6.74 31.93
N PRO A 70 -25.93 6.53 32.48
CA PRO A 70 -25.29 7.66 33.14
C PRO A 70 -23.81 7.83 32.80
N GLU A 71 -23.37 9.05 33.09
CA GLU A 71 -21.99 9.51 33.19
C GLU A 71 -21.13 8.50 33.96
N HIS A 72 -20.38 7.67 33.24
CA HIS A 72 -19.20 7.03 33.78
C HIS A 72 -17.99 7.60 33.04
N ALA A 73 -17.24 8.41 33.78
CA ALA A 73 -15.88 8.78 33.47
C ALA A 73 -15.08 7.53 33.05
N SER A 74 -14.85 7.38 31.76
CA SER A 74 -13.79 6.52 31.26
C SER A 74 -12.58 7.40 31.02
N GLU A 75 -11.81 7.60 32.09
CA GLU A 75 -10.37 7.71 31.98
C GLU A 75 -9.85 6.37 31.44
N GLU A 76 -10.05 6.09 30.15
CA GLU A 76 -9.23 5.12 29.44
C GLU A 76 -8.18 5.89 28.67
N ASN A 77 -7.18 6.31 29.46
CA ASN A 77 -5.81 6.41 29.02
C ASN A 77 -5.43 5.06 28.39
N GLY A 78 -5.73 4.90 27.10
CA GLY A 78 -5.17 3.87 26.25
C GLY A 78 -3.68 4.12 26.07
N VAL A 79 -2.93 4.00 27.16
CA VAL A 79 -1.49 3.83 27.14
C VAL A 79 -1.29 2.49 26.46
N VAL A 80 -1.11 2.53 25.14
CA VAL A 80 -0.47 1.44 24.42
C VAL A 80 0.86 1.25 25.14
N ALA A 81 0.95 0.21 25.96
CA ALA A 81 2.14 -0.10 26.72
C ALA A 81 3.27 -0.24 25.69
N ALA A 82 4.14 0.77 25.64
CA ALA A 82 5.44 0.62 25.02
C ALA A 82 6.05 -0.62 25.65
N LEU A 83 6.36 -1.63 24.82
CA LEU A 83 7.01 -2.84 25.28
C LEU A 83 8.15 -2.47 26.24
N ASP A 84 8.07 -2.96 27.47
CA ASP A 84 9.16 -2.85 28.43
C ASP A 84 10.46 -3.26 27.74
N PRO A 85 11.61 -2.61 28.05
CA PRO A 85 12.87 -2.98 27.44
C PRO A 85 13.08 -4.49 27.66
N PRO A 86 13.37 -5.26 26.59
CA PRO A 86 13.53 -6.70 26.71
C PRO A 86 14.66 -6.98 27.71
N ASP A 87 14.49 -8.02 28.52
CA ASP A 87 15.58 -8.55 29.33
C ASP A 87 16.81 -8.78 28.44
N GLU A 88 18.02 -8.57 28.97
CA GLU A 88 19.26 -8.65 28.18
C GLU A 88 19.38 -9.96 27.38
N ASP A 89 18.81 -11.06 27.90
CA ASP A 89 18.78 -12.38 27.29
C ASP A 89 17.82 -12.52 26.08
N ASP A 90 16.78 -11.68 25.97
CA ASP A 90 15.81 -11.74 24.86
C ASP A 90 16.14 -10.77 23.72
N THR A 91 17.08 -9.84 23.95
CA THR A 91 17.53 -8.87 22.96
C THR A 91 17.92 -9.50 21.61
N PRO A 92 18.65 -10.63 21.53
CA PRO A 92 18.98 -11.27 20.25
C PRO A 92 17.76 -11.80 19.49
N LYS A 93 16.77 -12.36 20.21
CA LYS A 93 15.55 -12.90 19.60
C LYS A 93 14.67 -11.78 19.06
N VAL A 94 14.49 -10.73 19.86
CA VAL A 94 13.74 -9.54 19.46
C VAL A 94 14.40 -8.87 18.24
N ARG A 95 15.74 -8.77 18.24
CA ARG A 95 16.50 -8.26 17.10
C ARG A 95 16.28 -9.09 15.83
N ALA A 96 16.35 -10.42 15.95
CA ALA A 96 16.11 -11.30 14.81
C ALA A 96 14.67 -11.19 14.29
N ALA A 97 13.68 -11.12 15.18
CA ALA A 97 12.27 -11.02 14.82
C ALA A 97 11.95 -9.71 14.08
N ILE A 98 12.33 -8.56 14.66
CA ILE A 98 12.08 -7.25 14.03
C ILE A 98 12.92 -7.12 12.76
N GLY A 99 14.18 -7.56 12.78
CA GLY A 99 15.03 -7.59 11.59
C GLY A 99 14.37 -8.34 10.43
N ALA A 100 13.84 -9.54 10.67
CA ALA A 100 13.14 -10.32 9.66
C ALA A 100 11.86 -9.64 9.14
N MET A 101 11.11 -8.95 10.00
CA MET A 101 9.95 -8.16 9.58
C MET A 101 10.35 -6.98 8.68
N VAL A 102 11.42 -6.26 9.03
CA VAL A 102 11.95 -5.14 8.23
C VAL A 102 12.48 -5.62 6.88
N GLU A 103 13.25 -6.71 6.86
CA GLU A 103 13.75 -7.30 5.60
C GLU A 103 12.59 -7.74 4.69
N ARG A 104 11.55 -8.38 5.26
CA ARG A 104 10.35 -8.76 4.51
C ARG A 104 9.63 -7.52 3.96
N MET A 105 9.45 -6.48 4.76
CA MET A 105 8.83 -5.22 4.32
C MET A 105 9.59 -4.61 3.15
N LEU A 106 10.93 -4.51 3.23
CA LEU A 106 11.78 -3.97 2.16
C LEU A 106 11.70 -4.82 0.88
N LEU A 107 11.71 -6.15 1.01
CA LEU A 107 11.55 -7.05 -0.13
C LEU A 107 10.21 -6.86 -0.82
N VAL A 108 9.11 -6.77 -0.06
CA VAL A 108 7.77 -6.55 -0.61
C VAL A 108 7.67 -5.16 -1.25
N ALA A 109 8.27 -4.13 -0.66
CA ALA A 109 8.32 -2.79 -1.24
C ALA A 109 9.05 -2.77 -2.60
N ALA A 110 10.17 -3.49 -2.72
CA ALA A 110 10.88 -3.63 -3.99
C ALA A 110 10.04 -4.39 -5.05
N GLN A 111 9.29 -5.42 -4.64
CA GLN A 111 8.39 -6.14 -5.54
C GLN A 111 7.18 -5.30 -5.95
N PHE A 112 6.65 -4.47 -5.05
CA PHE A 112 5.61 -3.49 -5.36
C PHE A 112 6.09 -2.49 -6.41
N GLU A 113 7.28 -1.91 -6.20
CA GLU A 113 7.88 -0.99 -7.16
C GLU A 113 8.10 -1.64 -8.53
N ALA A 114 8.61 -2.89 -8.57
CA ALA A 114 8.75 -3.63 -9.82
C ALA A 114 7.39 -3.82 -10.54
N ALA A 115 6.35 -4.21 -9.80
CA ALA A 115 5.01 -4.37 -10.37
C ALA A 115 4.41 -3.04 -10.89
N LEU A 116 4.71 -1.92 -10.24
CA LEU A 116 4.34 -0.58 -10.69
C LEU A 116 5.06 -0.21 -12.01
N ARG A 117 6.37 -0.50 -12.11
CA ARG A 117 7.14 -0.29 -13.35
C ARG A 117 6.60 -1.13 -14.50
N ASP A 118 6.19 -2.37 -14.23
CA ASP A 118 5.58 -3.27 -15.22
C ASP A 118 4.12 -2.91 -15.56
N ARG A 119 3.57 -1.83 -14.96
CA ARG A 119 2.17 -1.41 -15.11
C ARG A 119 1.16 -2.52 -14.79
N SER A 120 1.52 -3.46 -13.94
CA SER A 120 0.62 -4.52 -13.51
C SER A 120 -0.15 -4.09 -12.27
N ALA A 121 -1.31 -3.45 -12.46
CA ALA A 121 -2.13 -2.97 -11.35
C ALA A 121 -2.51 -4.09 -10.37
N VAL A 122 -2.84 -5.27 -10.89
CA VAL A 122 -3.19 -6.45 -10.08
C VAL A 122 -2.00 -6.96 -9.26
N LEU A 123 -0.82 -7.07 -9.86
CA LEU A 123 0.37 -7.50 -9.12
C LEU A 123 0.77 -6.45 -8.08
N ALA A 124 0.76 -5.17 -8.47
CA ALA A 124 1.06 -4.06 -7.58
C ALA A 124 0.08 -4.01 -6.39
N GLY A 125 -1.23 -4.17 -6.63
CA GLY A 125 -2.23 -4.22 -5.55
C GLY A 125 -1.98 -5.37 -4.56
N ARG A 126 -1.69 -6.58 -5.05
CA ARG A 126 -1.32 -7.70 -4.17
C ARG A 126 -0.08 -7.41 -3.33
N LYS A 127 0.91 -6.72 -3.91
CA LYS A 127 2.12 -6.32 -3.18
C LYS A 127 1.88 -5.18 -2.20
N LEU A 128 0.98 -4.25 -2.52
CA LEU A 128 0.52 -3.21 -1.60
C LEU A 128 -0.16 -3.83 -0.38
N ALA A 129 -1.04 -4.82 -0.56
CA ALA A 129 -1.68 -5.52 0.56
C ALA A 129 -0.65 -6.21 1.48
N GLN A 130 0.32 -6.92 0.91
CA GLN A 130 1.42 -7.55 1.67
C GLN A 130 2.29 -6.52 2.39
N LEU A 131 2.50 -5.33 1.78
CA LEU A 131 3.27 -4.25 2.38
C LEU A 131 2.51 -3.63 3.57
N ASN A 132 1.20 -3.40 3.42
CA ASN A 132 0.35 -2.90 4.49
C ASN A 132 0.33 -3.86 5.69
N GLU A 133 0.18 -5.16 5.45
CA GLU A 133 0.25 -6.18 6.50
C GLU A 133 1.59 -6.11 7.27
N ALA A 134 2.70 -5.98 6.54
CA ALA A 134 4.03 -5.86 7.16
C ALA A 134 4.16 -4.55 7.99
N LEU A 135 3.63 -3.45 7.49
CA LEU A 135 3.62 -2.15 8.19
C LEU A 135 2.74 -2.18 9.44
N GLU A 136 1.57 -2.83 9.39
CA GLU A 136 0.69 -3.01 10.55
C GLU A 136 1.38 -3.82 11.66
N LEU A 137 2.01 -4.94 11.30
CA LEU A 137 2.78 -5.76 12.24
C LEU A 137 3.95 -4.98 12.85
N LEU A 138 4.73 -4.26 12.04
CA LEU A 138 5.84 -3.43 12.52
C LEU A 138 5.36 -2.32 13.45
N ARG A 139 4.25 -1.65 13.12
CA ARG A 139 3.66 -0.60 13.97
C ARG A 139 3.10 -1.15 15.26
N SER A 140 2.56 -2.37 15.25
CA SER A 140 2.11 -3.05 16.47
C SER A 140 3.29 -3.43 17.39
N ALA A 141 4.43 -3.80 16.82
CA ALA A 141 5.60 -4.22 17.57
C ALA A 141 6.52 -3.05 18.00
N ASP A 142 6.57 -1.98 17.21
CA ASP A 142 7.48 -0.85 17.40
C ASP A 142 6.93 0.41 16.73
N ALA A 143 5.81 0.95 17.22
CA ALA A 143 5.07 2.05 16.61
C ALA A 143 5.93 3.24 16.15
N ASP A 144 6.85 3.67 17.01
CA ASP A 144 7.72 4.83 16.77
C ASP A 144 9.06 4.47 16.13
N ALA A 145 9.26 3.20 15.75
CA ALA A 145 10.54 2.65 15.27
C ALA A 145 11.71 2.84 16.26
N ALA A 146 11.42 3.03 17.56
CA ALA A 146 12.41 3.30 18.57
C ALA A 146 13.29 2.06 18.85
N LEU A 147 12.66 0.89 18.87
CA LEU A 147 13.35 -0.37 19.10
C LEU A 147 14.24 -0.73 17.90
N ALA A 148 13.73 -0.61 16.68
CA ALA A 148 14.48 -0.85 15.45
C ALA A 148 15.70 0.06 15.32
N ARG A 149 15.58 1.35 15.69
CA ARG A 149 16.72 2.28 15.75
C ARG A 149 17.73 1.88 16.81
N ARG A 150 17.29 1.57 18.04
CA ARG A 150 18.18 1.13 19.13
C ARG A 150 18.96 -0.14 18.76
N LEU A 151 18.36 -1.01 17.97
CA LEU A 151 18.96 -2.24 17.48
C LEU A 151 19.79 -2.05 16.20
N GLU A 152 19.90 -0.82 15.69
CA GLU A 152 20.63 -0.43 14.48
C GLU A 152 20.19 -1.21 13.24
N LEU A 153 18.88 -1.48 13.10
CA LEU A 153 18.36 -2.24 11.97
C LEU A 153 18.40 -1.42 10.67
N HIS A 154 18.87 -2.05 9.60
CA HIS A 154 18.84 -1.46 8.27
C HIS A 154 17.39 -1.28 7.82
N GLY A 155 17.02 -0.07 7.37
CA GLY A 155 15.64 0.25 6.98
C GLY A 155 14.76 0.81 8.10
N ALA A 156 15.30 0.97 9.32
CA ALA A 156 14.61 1.70 10.37
C ALA A 156 14.35 3.17 9.96
N PRO A 157 13.14 3.70 10.19
CA PRO A 157 12.83 5.11 10.01
C PRO A 157 13.79 6.04 10.77
N PRO A 158 14.09 7.23 10.22
CA PRO A 158 14.98 8.19 10.86
C PRO A 158 14.40 8.68 12.21
N GLU A 159 15.25 9.31 13.03
CA GLU A 159 14.80 9.88 14.31
C GLU A 159 13.62 10.85 14.14
N GLY A 160 12.66 10.75 15.05
CA GLY A 160 11.42 11.53 15.02
C GLY A 160 10.39 11.06 14.01
N GLN A 161 10.64 9.95 13.29
CA GLN A 161 9.67 9.32 12.39
C GLN A 161 9.38 7.89 12.83
N GLY A 162 8.10 7.52 12.82
CA GLY A 162 7.66 6.13 12.95
C GLY A 162 7.63 5.42 11.61
N TRP A 163 7.16 4.17 11.62
CA TRP A 163 6.91 3.44 10.37
C TRP A 163 5.83 4.16 9.54
N PRO A 164 5.93 4.13 8.20
CA PRO A 164 4.86 4.63 7.32
C PRO A 164 3.50 4.04 7.70
N ALA A 165 2.44 4.82 7.58
CA ALA A 165 1.09 4.29 7.76
C ALA A 165 0.74 3.32 6.62
N PRO A 166 -0.02 2.26 6.88
CA PRO A 166 -0.67 1.46 5.84
C PRO A 166 -1.55 2.33 4.95
N VAL A 167 -1.71 1.92 3.70
CA VAL A 167 -2.41 2.67 2.66
C VAL A 167 -3.53 1.83 2.07
N TRP A 168 -4.78 2.19 2.33
CA TRP A 168 -5.95 1.41 1.91
C TRP A 168 -6.86 2.17 0.95
N SER A 169 -6.59 3.45 0.69
CA SER A 169 -7.33 4.31 -0.23
C SER A 169 -6.40 5.09 -1.16
N VAL A 170 -6.96 5.62 -2.26
CA VAL A 170 -6.21 6.48 -3.20
C VAL A 170 -5.73 7.76 -2.52
N ALA A 171 -6.53 8.35 -1.62
CA ALA A 171 -6.15 9.54 -0.86
C ALA A 171 -4.96 9.27 0.08
N GLU A 172 -4.99 8.13 0.78
CA GLU A 172 -3.85 7.70 1.60
C GLU A 172 -2.63 7.41 0.75
N LEU A 173 -2.81 6.79 -0.42
CA LEU A 173 -1.69 6.49 -1.33
C LEU A 173 -1.01 7.79 -1.77
N ALA A 174 -1.80 8.78 -2.19
CA ALA A 174 -1.32 10.09 -2.59
C ALA A 174 -0.61 10.84 -1.46
N ALA A 175 -1.05 10.68 -0.21
CA ALA A 175 -0.44 11.30 0.96
C ALA A 175 0.77 10.52 1.51
N SER A 176 0.94 9.25 1.11
CA SER A 176 2.00 8.39 1.60
C SER A 176 3.33 8.59 0.87
N PRO A 177 4.46 8.16 1.46
CA PRO A 177 5.73 8.07 0.75
C PRO A 177 5.70 7.15 -0.49
N LEU A 178 4.74 6.21 -0.55
CA LEU A 178 4.58 5.28 -1.66
C LEU A 178 4.05 5.96 -2.93
N SER A 179 3.42 7.14 -2.82
CA SER A 179 3.03 7.95 -3.97
C SER A 179 4.20 8.23 -4.91
N GLY A 180 5.41 8.40 -4.36
CA GLY A 180 6.63 8.65 -5.13
C GLY A 180 7.11 7.44 -5.94
N LEU A 181 6.53 6.25 -5.74
CA LEU A 181 6.85 5.03 -6.49
C LEU A 181 5.95 4.86 -7.71
N LEU A 182 4.84 5.61 -7.80
CA LEU A 182 3.96 5.57 -8.96
C LEU A 182 4.72 6.09 -10.20
N PRO A 183 4.55 5.46 -11.38
CA PRO A 183 5.05 6.00 -12.63
C PRO A 183 4.59 7.45 -12.84
N GLN A 184 5.43 8.31 -13.42
CA GLN A 184 5.14 9.75 -13.54
C GLN A 184 3.89 10.07 -14.38
N ASP A 185 3.54 9.17 -15.28
CA ASP A 185 2.39 9.19 -16.17
C ASP A 185 1.29 8.21 -15.71
N ALA A 186 1.35 7.68 -14.48
CA ALA A 186 0.25 6.96 -13.89
C ALA A 186 -0.92 7.93 -13.67
N ASP A 187 -2.07 7.61 -14.26
CA ASP A 187 -3.30 8.35 -14.04
C ASP A 187 -4.02 7.89 -12.76
N GLU A 188 -5.09 8.60 -12.39
CA GLU A 188 -5.90 8.23 -11.23
C GLU A 188 -6.54 6.84 -11.38
N SER A 189 -6.89 6.45 -12.61
CA SER A 189 -7.48 5.15 -12.93
C SER A 189 -6.54 4.00 -12.55
N PHE A 190 -5.26 4.10 -12.92
CA PHE A 190 -4.24 3.13 -12.56
C PHE A 190 -4.03 3.08 -11.04
N ALA A 191 -3.90 4.24 -10.38
CA ALA A 191 -3.75 4.29 -8.92
C ALA A 191 -4.94 3.65 -8.19
N ARG A 192 -6.17 3.89 -8.67
CA ARG A 192 -7.38 3.27 -8.14
C ARG A 192 -7.39 1.76 -8.37
N ALA A 193 -6.99 1.30 -9.54
CA ALA A 193 -6.90 -0.13 -9.86
C ALA A 193 -5.90 -0.86 -8.96
N VAL A 194 -4.75 -0.24 -8.66
CA VAL A 194 -3.78 -0.78 -7.70
C VAL A 194 -4.41 -0.91 -6.31
N VAL A 195 -5.07 0.15 -5.82
CA VAL A 195 -5.72 0.12 -4.51
C VAL A 195 -6.80 -0.95 -4.47
N TYR A 196 -7.72 -1.01 -5.43
CA TYR A 196 -8.78 -2.03 -5.45
C TYR A 196 -8.26 -3.45 -5.56
N ALA A 197 -7.21 -3.69 -6.36
CA ALA A 197 -6.57 -4.99 -6.40
C ALA A 197 -5.95 -5.39 -5.05
N ALA A 198 -5.52 -4.43 -4.21
CA ALA A 198 -5.08 -4.71 -2.84
C ALA A 198 -6.23 -5.18 -1.93
N TRP A 199 -7.46 -4.77 -2.20
CA TRP A 199 -8.68 -5.27 -1.56
C TRP A 199 -9.18 -6.61 -2.14
N GLY A 200 -8.51 -7.15 -3.17
CA GLY A 200 -8.97 -8.33 -3.89
C GLY A 200 -10.14 -8.06 -4.84
N VAL A 201 -10.38 -6.80 -5.21
CA VAL A 201 -11.41 -6.41 -6.17
C VAL A 201 -10.78 -6.35 -7.57
N GLU A 202 -11.32 -7.13 -8.49
CA GLU A 202 -10.96 -7.08 -9.91
C GLU A 202 -11.80 -5.99 -10.60
N LEU A 203 -11.14 -5.05 -11.29
CA LEU A 203 -11.81 -4.07 -12.15
C LEU A 203 -11.81 -4.59 -13.57
N GLU A 204 -13.01 -4.74 -14.15
CA GLU A 204 -13.22 -5.06 -15.57
C GLU A 204 -12.94 -3.85 -16.48
#